data_AF-A0A5B6U614-F1
#
_entry.id   AF-A0A5B6U614-F1
#
_cell.length_a   1.000
_cell.length_b   1.000
_cell.length_c   1.000
_cell.angle_alpha   90.00
_cell.angle_beta   90.00
_cell.angle_gamma   90.00
#
_symmetry.space_group_name_H-M   'P 1'
#
loop_
_entity.id
_entity.type
_entity.pdbx_description
1 polymer ?
#
loop_
_entity_poly.entity_id
_entity_poly.type
_entity_poly.pdbx_seq_one_letter_code
_entity_poly.pdbx_strand_id
1 'polypeptide(L)'
;MHVYRIEHPNHPDEGPWQTGAVYRYDANRREDACSAYDHPGPRCSGEAGTALSHIFRQDRSARESYVFGFRSKTQLVLWFSSKAGRQAMQEAGTATLRVYEVAPEHVAKGNRQVAFKRDAARPVATLNLATFKPAGEC
;
A
#
# COMPACT_ATOMS: atom_id res chain seq x y z
N MET A 1 11.45 2.47 11.26
CA MET A 1 10.07 3.01 11.10
C MET A 1 9.14 1.93 10.57
N HIS A 2 7.84 1.99 10.89
CA HIS A 2 6.87 1.04 10.35
C HIS A 2 6.32 1.48 8.99
N VAL A 3 6.21 0.54 8.07
CA VAL A 3 5.54 0.68 6.78
C VAL A 3 4.43 -0.35 6.68
N TYR A 4 3.25 0.09 6.27
CA TYR A 4 2.03 -0.72 6.17
C TYR A 4 1.72 -0.96 4.69
N ARG A 5 1.52 -2.22 4.30
CA ARG A 5 1.34 -2.58 2.91
C ARG A 5 0.28 -3.67 2.75
N ILE A 6 -0.65 -3.46 1.83
CA ILE A 6 -1.50 -4.55 1.33
C ILE A 6 -0.67 -5.30 0.27
N GLU A 7 -0.66 -6.63 0.33
CA GLU A 7 0.07 -7.47 -0.62
C GLU A 7 -0.61 -8.83 -0.79
N HIS A 8 -0.21 -9.58 -1.82
CA HIS A 8 -0.71 -10.94 -2.01
C HIS A 8 -0.19 -11.88 -0.92
N PRO A 9 -1.02 -12.80 -0.37
CA PRO A 9 -0.58 -13.69 0.70
C PRO A 9 0.63 -14.56 0.33
N ASN A 10 0.67 -15.04 -0.93
CA ASN A 10 1.71 -15.96 -1.41
C ASN A 10 2.83 -15.29 -2.22
N HIS A 11 2.65 -14.01 -2.57
CA HIS A 11 3.66 -13.25 -3.31
C HIS A 11 4.01 -12.02 -2.49
N PRO A 12 4.84 -12.19 -1.43
CA PRO A 12 5.36 -11.07 -0.68
C PRO A 12 6.06 -10.14 -1.68
N ASP A 13 5.86 -8.84 -1.50
CA ASP A 13 6.29 -7.79 -2.42
C ASP A 13 5.43 -7.51 -3.65
N GLU A 14 4.40 -8.31 -3.93
CA GLU A 14 3.38 -7.96 -4.92
C GLU A 14 2.26 -7.14 -4.27
N GLY A 15 2.10 -5.89 -4.69
CA GLY A 15 0.98 -5.06 -4.23
C GLY A 15 -0.37 -5.58 -4.73
N PRO A 16 -1.49 -5.11 -4.17
CA PRO A 16 -2.84 -5.62 -4.47
C PRO A 16 -3.25 -5.44 -5.94
N TRP A 17 -2.57 -4.56 -6.67
CA TRP A 17 -2.80 -4.30 -8.10
C TRP A 17 -2.26 -5.40 -9.00
N GLN A 18 -1.19 -6.12 -8.62
CA GLN A 18 -0.61 -7.15 -9.48
C GLN A 18 -1.42 -8.44 -9.50
N THR A 19 -2.24 -8.67 -8.47
CA THR A 19 -2.92 -9.96 -8.23
C THR A 19 -4.43 -9.89 -8.40
N GLY A 20 -4.96 -8.79 -8.94
CA GLY A 20 -6.40 -8.60 -9.13
C GLY A 20 -7.18 -8.33 -7.85
N ALA A 21 -6.51 -8.14 -6.70
CA ALA A 21 -7.18 -7.81 -5.44
C ALA A 21 -7.93 -6.46 -5.51
N VAL A 22 -7.39 -5.51 -6.28
CA VAL A 22 -8.05 -4.21 -6.59
C VAL A 22 -9.45 -4.36 -7.18
N TYR A 23 -9.70 -5.36 -8.04
CA TYR A 23 -11.03 -5.62 -8.60
C TYR A 23 -12.03 -6.05 -7.53
N ARG A 24 -11.59 -6.89 -6.58
CA ARG A 24 -12.44 -7.34 -5.46
C ARG A 24 -12.82 -6.19 -4.55
N TYR A 25 -11.89 -5.28 -4.29
CA TYR A 25 -12.19 -4.07 -3.55
C TYR A 25 -13.21 -3.20 -4.30
N ASP A 26 -12.96 -2.90 -5.57
CA ASP A 26 -13.81 -2.00 -6.37
C ASP A 26 -15.22 -2.54 -6.59
N ALA A 27 -15.39 -3.85 -6.76
CA ALA A 27 -16.72 -4.46 -6.87
C ALA A 27 -17.55 -4.34 -5.58
N ASN A 28 -16.89 -4.09 -4.44
CA ASN A 28 -17.51 -4.02 -3.11
C ASN A 28 -17.26 -2.67 -2.41
N ARG A 29 -16.75 -1.66 -3.14
CA ARG A 29 -16.54 -0.33 -2.57
C ARG A 29 -17.87 0.40 -2.47
N ARG A 30 -18.00 1.26 -1.47
CA ARG A 30 -19.12 2.22 -1.43
C ARG A 30 -18.99 3.18 -2.60
N GLU A 31 -20.10 3.73 -3.06
CA GLU A 31 -20.13 4.62 -4.23
C GLU A 31 -19.22 5.84 -4.08
N ASP A 32 -19.10 6.37 -2.85
CA ASP A 32 -18.28 7.53 -2.48
C ASP A 32 -16.80 7.20 -2.19
N ALA A 33 -16.44 5.92 -2.05
CA ALA A 33 -15.06 5.52 -1.82
C ALA A 33 -14.26 5.58 -3.13
N CYS A 34 -13.01 6.05 -3.11
CA CYS A 34 -12.17 6.05 -4.31
C CYS A 34 -11.93 4.63 -4.85
N SER A 35 -11.68 4.51 -6.15
CA SER A 35 -11.22 3.25 -6.75
C SER A 35 -9.85 2.86 -6.18
N ALA A 36 -9.65 1.56 -5.96
CA ALA A 36 -8.33 1.03 -5.63
C ALA A 36 -7.34 1.12 -6.81
N TYR A 37 -7.82 1.29 -8.05
CA TYR A 37 -6.96 1.54 -9.22
C TYR A 37 -6.42 2.97 -9.24
N ASP A 38 -7.07 3.90 -8.55
CA ASP A 38 -6.59 5.28 -8.38
C ASP A 38 -5.45 5.36 -7.34
N HIS A 39 -4.88 4.22 -6.90
CA HIS A 39 -3.74 4.21 -5.99
C HIS A 39 -2.63 5.14 -6.47
N PRO A 40 -1.92 5.81 -5.55
CA PRO A 40 -0.89 6.73 -5.94
C PRO A 40 0.25 5.85 -6.46
N GLY A 41 0.39 5.74 -7.77
CA GLY A 41 1.56 5.13 -8.37
C GLY A 41 2.73 6.11 -8.40
N PRO A 42 3.92 5.66 -8.86
CA PRO A 42 5.03 6.56 -9.14
C PRO A 42 4.72 7.63 -10.20
N ARG A 43 3.62 7.44 -10.93
CA ARG A 43 3.11 8.35 -11.96
C ARG A 43 1.90 9.17 -11.50
N CYS A 44 1.47 9.03 -10.24
CA CYS A 44 0.40 9.86 -9.70
C CYS A 44 0.87 11.32 -9.74
N SER A 45 0.07 12.20 -10.35
CA SER A 45 0.36 13.64 -10.44
C SER A 45 0.60 14.29 -9.07
N GLY A 46 -0.03 13.74 -8.03
CA GLY A 46 0.14 14.19 -6.64
C GLY A 46 1.49 13.90 -5.99
N GLU A 47 2.41 13.21 -6.67
CA GLU A 47 3.78 12.94 -6.16
C GLU A 47 4.87 13.74 -6.88
N ALA A 48 4.51 14.59 -7.85
CA ALA A 48 5.49 15.43 -8.54
C ALA A 48 6.27 16.31 -7.55
N GLY A 49 7.60 16.29 -7.64
CA GLY A 49 8.48 17.07 -6.75
C GLY A 49 8.82 16.37 -5.43
N THR A 50 8.29 15.17 -5.15
CA THR A 50 8.70 14.38 -3.98
C THR A 50 9.86 13.44 -4.32
N ALA A 51 10.58 12.98 -3.30
CA ALA A 51 11.66 11.99 -3.45
C ALA A 51 11.21 10.73 -4.20
N LEU A 52 9.93 10.34 -4.08
CA LEU A 52 9.34 9.26 -4.86
C LEU A 52 9.35 9.54 -6.35
N SER A 53 8.91 10.73 -6.78
CA SER A 53 8.91 11.03 -8.21
C SER A 53 10.30 10.98 -8.84
N HIS A 54 11.34 11.38 -8.10
CA HIS A 54 12.73 11.32 -8.58
C HIS A 54 13.21 9.88 -8.77
N ILE A 55 13.02 9.02 -7.76
CA ILE A 55 13.43 7.60 -7.80
C ILE A 55 12.81 6.89 -9.00
N PHE A 56 11.53 7.12 -9.26
CA PHE A 56 10.81 6.38 -10.30
C PHE A 56 10.86 7.01 -11.70
N ARG A 57 11.30 8.27 -11.84
CA ARG A 57 11.51 8.91 -13.15
C ARG A 57 12.91 8.68 -13.71
N GLN A 58 13.93 8.61 -12.85
CA GLN A 58 15.32 8.70 -13.28
C GLN A 58 16.09 7.38 -13.21
N ASP A 59 15.66 6.42 -12.37
CA ASP A 59 16.46 5.22 -12.11
C ASP A 59 15.61 3.94 -12.21
N ARG A 60 15.79 3.23 -13.34
CA ARG A 60 15.10 1.95 -13.60
C ARG A 60 15.53 0.86 -12.60
N SER A 61 16.81 0.84 -12.20
CA SER A 61 17.34 -0.14 -11.26
C SER A 61 16.85 0.11 -9.83
N ALA A 62 16.76 1.38 -9.42
CA ALA A 62 16.11 1.75 -8.18
C ALA A 62 14.62 1.39 -8.20
N ARG A 63 13.91 1.65 -9.29
CA ARG A 63 12.48 1.29 -9.39
C ARG A 63 12.21 -0.19 -9.10
N GLU A 64 13.10 -1.10 -9.50
CA GLU A 64 12.95 -2.55 -9.28
C GLU A 64 13.28 -2.97 -7.84
N SER A 65 14.11 -2.17 -7.15
CA SER A 65 14.57 -2.40 -5.78
C SER A 65 13.64 -1.81 -4.71
N TYR A 66 12.74 -0.90 -5.10
CA TYR A 66 11.82 -0.23 -4.18
C TYR A 66 10.40 -0.77 -4.28
N VAL A 67 9.72 -0.75 -3.14
CA VAL A 67 8.33 -1.19 -2.99
C VAL A 67 7.50 -0.16 -2.24
N PHE A 68 6.22 -0.04 -2.58
CA PHE A 68 5.32 0.99 -2.03
C PHE A 68 4.59 0.54 -0.77
N GLY A 69 4.33 1.50 0.11
CA GLY A 69 3.49 1.31 1.29
C GLY A 69 3.04 2.63 1.91
N PHE A 70 2.44 2.56 3.08
CA PHE A 70 1.93 3.70 3.82
C PHE A 70 2.69 3.88 5.14
N ARG A 71 2.89 5.13 5.59
CA ARG A 71 3.63 5.40 6.85
C ARG A 71 2.79 5.20 8.10
N SER A 72 1.47 5.07 7.93
CA SER A 72 0.54 4.84 9.01
C SER A 72 -0.67 4.03 8.56
N LYS A 73 -1.30 3.40 9.55
CA LYS A 73 -2.59 2.72 9.46
C LYS A 73 -3.65 3.63 8.86
N THR A 74 -3.73 4.86 9.38
CA THR A 74 -4.68 5.88 8.95
C THR A 74 -4.53 6.21 7.47
N GLN A 75 -3.30 6.37 6.97
CA GLN A 75 -3.10 6.62 5.54
C GLN A 75 -3.57 5.45 4.67
N LEU A 76 -3.26 4.22 5.07
CA LEU A 76 -3.71 3.03 4.35
C LEU A 76 -5.23 2.95 4.31
N VAL A 77 -5.90 3.20 5.44
CA VAL A 77 -7.37 3.13 5.49
C VAL A 77 -8.01 4.29 4.76
N LEU A 78 -7.50 5.52 4.87
CA LEU A 78 -7.99 6.64 4.05
C LEU A 78 -7.91 6.32 2.57
N TRP A 79 -6.91 5.54 2.16
CA TRP A 79 -6.75 5.11 0.79
C TRP A 79 -7.73 4.00 0.39
N PHE A 80 -7.80 2.94 1.19
CA PHE A 80 -8.71 1.82 1.00
C PHE A 80 -9.93 1.97 1.90
N SER A 81 -10.68 3.08 1.78
CA SER A 81 -11.70 3.50 2.77
C SER A 81 -12.88 2.54 2.93
N SER A 82 -13.25 1.78 1.89
CA SER A 82 -14.36 0.83 1.98
C SER A 82 -14.00 -0.38 2.85
N LYS A 83 -14.64 -0.48 4.02
CA LYS A 83 -14.57 -1.67 4.87
C LYS A 83 -15.03 -2.93 4.11
N ALA A 84 -16.13 -2.83 3.38
CA ALA A 84 -16.67 -3.95 2.60
C ALA A 84 -15.69 -4.40 1.51
N GLY A 85 -15.03 -3.46 0.82
CA GLY A 85 -14.00 -3.76 -0.16
C GLY A 85 -12.77 -4.43 0.45
N ARG A 86 -12.30 -3.92 1.60
CA ARG A 86 -11.18 -4.53 2.35
C ARG A 86 -11.50 -5.95 2.82
N GLN A 87 -12.73 -6.15 3.30
CA GLN A 87 -13.22 -7.47 3.72
C GLN A 87 -13.30 -8.44 2.53
N ALA A 88 -13.83 -8.00 1.38
CA ALA A 88 -13.91 -8.82 0.18
C ALA A 88 -12.52 -9.28 -0.33
N MET A 89 -11.50 -8.41 -0.26
CA MET A 89 -10.12 -8.80 -0.60
C MET A 89 -9.58 -9.88 0.36
N GLN A 90 -9.86 -9.75 1.66
CA GLN A 90 -9.40 -10.68 2.69
C GLN A 90 -10.09 -12.05 2.56
N GLU A 91 -11.40 -12.07 2.36
CA GLU A 91 -12.22 -13.29 2.23
C GLU A 91 -11.90 -14.05 0.94
N ALA A 92 -11.61 -13.33 -0.14
CA ALA A 92 -11.17 -13.94 -1.39
C ALA A 92 -9.75 -14.53 -1.31
N GLY A 93 -9.04 -14.32 -0.20
CA GLY A 93 -7.64 -14.75 -0.04
C GLY A 93 -6.68 -14.06 -1.01
N THR A 94 -7.06 -12.91 -1.58
CA THR A 94 -6.27 -12.22 -2.61
C THR A 94 -5.37 -11.13 -2.04
N ALA A 95 -5.57 -10.76 -0.76
CA ALA A 95 -4.75 -9.75 -0.11
C ALA A 95 -4.58 -9.98 1.40
N THR A 96 -3.44 -9.52 1.94
CA THR A 96 -3.14 -9.43 3.37
C THR A 96 -2.48 -8.09 3.69
N LEU A 97 -2.62 -7.61 4.93
CA LEU A 97 -1.93 -6.40 5.39
C LEU A 97 -0.64 -6.80 6.12
N ARG A 98 0.52 -6.50 5.53
CA ARG A 98 1.83 -6.67 6.15
C ARG A 98 2.39 -5.38 6.73
N VAL A 99 3.13 -5.53 7.82
CA VAL A 99 3.88 -4.46 8.46
C VAL A 99 5.36 -4.78 8.35
N TYR A 100 6.11 -3.83 7.82
CA TYR A 100 7.56 -3.88 7.71
C TYR A 100 8.18 -2.88 8.67
N GLU A 101 9.30 -3.27 9.25
CA GLU A 101 10.23 -2.35 9.89
C GLU A 101 11.36 -2.03 8.90
N VAL A 102 11.58 -0.73 8.67
CA VAL A 102 12.59 -0.24 7.72
C VAL A 102 13.36 0.91 8.35
N ALA A 103 14.68 0.93 8.19
CA ALA A 103 15.50 2.05 8.62
C ALA A 103 15.12 3.34 7.83
N PRO A 104 14.98 4.52 8.46
CA PRO A 104 14.51 5.74 7.80
C PRO A 104 15.27 6.13 6.51
N GLU A 105 16.57 5.88 6.46
CA GLU A 105 17.47 6.13 5.32
C GLU A 105 17.17 5.25 4.09
N HIS A 106 16.43 4.16 4.28
CA HIS A 106 15.98 3.27 3.21
C HIS A 106 14.54 3.54 2.78
N VAL A 107 13.94 4.65 3.25
CA VAL A 107 12.57 5.06 2.94
C VAL A 107 12.56 6.40 2.21
N ALA A 108 11.97 6.42 1.02
CA ALA A 108 11.63 7.62 0.30
C ALA A 108 10.18 8.03 0.64
N LYS A 109 10.01 9.29 1.05
CA LYS A 109 8.70 9.82 1.45
C LYS A 109 8.05 10.56 0.29
N GLY A 110 6.81 10.21 0.01
CA GLY A 110 5.90 10.97 -0.82
C GLY A 110 4.93 11.81 -0.01
N ASN A 111 3.98 12.41 -0.72
CA ASN A 111 2.90 13.17 -0.10
C ASN A 111 1.88 12.24 0.55
N ARG A 112 1.52 11.16 -0.16
CA ARG A 112 0.44 10.26 0.24
C ARG A 112 0.92 8.88 0.68
N GLN A 113 2.15 8.53 0.33
CA GLN A 113 2.71 7.20 0.51
C GLN A 113 4.21 7.25 0.76
N VAL A 114 4.82 6.09 0.93
CA VAL A 114 6.27 5.90 0.98
C VAL A 114 6.68 4.79 0.03
N ALA A 115 7.94 4.81 -0.38
CA ALA A 115 8.59 3.66 -1.00
C ALA A 115 9.82 3.30 -0.16
N PHE A 116 10.13 2.02 -0.09
CA PHE A 116 11.25 1.53 0.70
C PHE A 116 12.04 0.47 -0.06
N LYS A 117 13.33 0.34 0.24
CA LYS A 117 14.17 -0.71 -0.37
C LYS A 117 13.72 -2.08 0.14
N ARG A 118 13.42 -3.01 -0.79
CA ARG A 118 12.96 -4.37 -0.49
C ARG A 118 13.91 -5.09 0.46
N ASP A 119 15.19 -5.15 0.10
CA ASP A 119 16.20 -5.93 0.81
C ASP A 119 16.58 -5.35 2.18
N ALA A 120 16.12 -4.13 2.49
CA ALA A 120 16.35 -3.46 3.77
C ALA A 120 15.11 -3.46 4.67
N ALA A 121 14.04 -4.15 4.28
CA ALA A 121 12.80 -4.24 5.01
C ALA A 121 12.65 -5.57 5.73
N ARG A 122 12.30 -5.53 7.02
CA ARG A 122 12.03 -6.72 7.82
C ARG A 122 10.52 -6.85 8.08
N PRO A 123 9.85 -7.93 7.69
CA PRO A 123 8.46 -8.14 8.08
C PRO A 123 8.37 -8.35 9.59
N VAL A 124 7.48 -7.61 10.26
CA VAL A 124 7.30 -7.67 11.72
C VAL A 124 5.90 -8.07 12.16
N ALA A 125 4.90 -7.92 11.28
CA ALA A 125 3.55 -8.40 11.56
C ALA A 125 2.74 -8.62 10.28
N THR A 126 1.77 -9.53 10.38
CA THR A 126 0.67 -9.68 9.43
C THR A 126 -0.62 -9.39 10.17
N LEU A 127 -1.41 -8.46 9.66
CA LEU A 127 -2.63 -7.98 10.28
C LEU A 127 -3.84 -8.37 9.43
N ASN A 128 -4.98 -8.52 10.09
CA ASN A 128 -6.24 -8.74 9.41
C ASN A 128 -6.66 -7.44 8.70
N LEU A 129 -6.85 -7.51 7.38
CA LEU A 129 -7.17 -6.36 6.54
C LEU A 129 -8.59 -5.81 6.79
N ALA A 130 -9.52 -6.67 7.22
CA ALA A 130 -10.93 -6.36 7.43
C ALA A 130 -11.20 -5.74 8.81
N THR A 131 -10.52 -6.22 9.86
CA THR A 131 -10.76 -5.78 11.24
C THR A 131 -9.91 -4.57 11.64
N PHE A 132 -8.99 -4.15 10.77
CA PHE A 132 -8.22 -2.95 10.98
C PHE A 132 -9.09 -1.71 10.77
N LYS A 133 -9.58 -1.16 11.88
CA LYS A 133 -10.37 0.07 11.87
C LYS A 133 -9.45 1.28 11.58
N PRO A 134 -9.92 2.28 10.82
CA PRO A 134 -9.29 3.59 10.83
C PRO A 134 -9.27 4.13 12.27
N ALA A 135 -8.28 4.96 12.59
CA ALA A 135 -8.35 5.73 13.82
C ALA A 135 -9.62 6.60 13.80
N GLY A 136 -10.53 6.41 14.77
CA GLY A 136 -11.73 7.24 14.94
C GLY A 136 -13.08 6.54 14.75
N GLU A 137 -13.12 5.26 14.36
CA GLU A 137 -14.39 4.50 14.31
C GLU A 137 -14.45 3.50 15.49
N CYS A 138 -15.16 3.85 16.55
CA CYS A 138 -15.58 2.91 17.59
C CYS A 138 -16.82 2.14 17.12
#